data_AF-A0A3A0FBL5-F1
#
_entry.id   AF-A0A3A0FBL5-F1
#
_cell.length_a   1.000
_cell.length_b   1.000
_cell.length_c   1.000
_cell.angle_alpha   90.00
_cell.angle_beta   90.00
_cell.angle_gamma   90.00
#
_symmetry.space_group_name_H-M   'P 1'
#
loop_
_entity.id
_entity.type
_entity.pdbx_description
1 polymer ?
#
loop_
_entity_poly.entity_id
_entity_poly.type
_entity_poly.pdbx_seq_one_letter_code
_entity_poly.pdbx_strand_id
1 'polypeptide(L)'
;AAHAPGPPALAARAVRPPLAVQVRLRSGQPAALRSALANGDVVHCAGPWRTTGGWWSEEHRFAFDSYDVATSDGLVVRLRHDRLRDIWELDAVYD
;
A
#
# COMPACT_ATOMS: atom_id res chain seq x y z
N ALA A 1 33.60 21.42 11.61
CA ALA A 1 33.60 20.20 10.78
C ALA A 1 32.18 19.98 10.28
N ALA A 2 31.98 19.83 8.98
CA ALA A 2 30.64 19.52 8.44
C ALA A 2 30.27 18.08 8.83
N HIS A 3 29.07 17.87 9.36
CA HIS A 3 28.54 16.54 9.66
C HIS A 3 28.32 15.81 8.34
N ALA A 4 28.99 14.67 8.14
CA ALA A 4 28.67 13.80 7.01
C ALA A 4 27.20 13.38 7.14
N PRO A 5 26.41 13.40 6.06
CA PRO A 5 25.02 12.95 6.15
C PRO A 5 24.99 11.50 6.61
N GLY A 6 24.12 11.20 7.58
CA GLY A 6 23.84 9.83 8.00
C GLY A 6 23.28 8.99 6.84
N PRO A 7 23.16 7.66 7.03
CA PRO A 7 22.52 6.81 6.03
C PRO A 7 21.09 7.32 5.72
N PRO A 8 20.61 7.16 4.48
CA PRO A 8 19.26 7.55 4.12
C PRO A 8 18.25 6.85 5.03
N ALA A 9 17.33 7.62 5.60
CA ALA A 9 16.23 7.09 6.38
C ALA A 9 15.12 6.64 5.42
N LEU A 10 14.53 5.48 5.70
CA LEU A 10 13.39 4.98 4.96
C LEU A 10 12.23 5.99 5.06
N ALA A 11 11.68 6.41 3.93
CA ALA A 11 10.56 7.34 3.87
C ALA A 11 9.42 6.79 2.99
N ALA A 12 8.19 7.18 3.29
CA ALA A 12 7.05 6.84 2.45
C ALA A 12 6.93 7.84 1.29
N ARG A 13 7.19 7.38 0.06
CA ARG A 13 6.98 8.15 -1.15
C ARG A 13 5.60 7.84 -1.73
N ALA A 14 4.72 8.83 -1.74
CA ALA A 14 3.37 8.67 -2.26
C ALA A 14 3.37 8.38 -3.77
N VAL A 15 2.56 7.40 -4.18
CA VAL A 15 2.26 7.12 -5.59
C VAL A 15 0.95 7.82 -5.94
N ARG A 16 1.02 8.77 -6.86
CA ARG A 16 -0.08 9.67 -7.25
C ARG A 16 -0.09 9.82 -8.78
N PRO A 17 -1.17 9.40 -9.48
CA PRO A 17 -2.32 8.66 -8.94
C PRO A 17 -1.88 7.29 -8.39
N PRO A 18 -2.65 6.68 -7.46
CA PRO A 18 -2.41 5.32 -6.99
C PRO A 18 -2.33 4.35 -8.17
N LEU A 19 -1.44 3.38 -8.08
CA LEU A 19 -1.21 2.40 -9.15
C LEU A 19 -2.11 1.18 -8.94
N ALA A 20 -2.83 0.73 -9.97
CA ALA A 20 -3.59 -0.52 -9.90
C ALA A 20 -2.66 -1.71 -9.60
N VAL A 21 -3.07 -2.58 -8.68
CA VAL A 21 -2.29 -3.76 -8.27
C VAL A 21 -3.21 -4.97 -8.19
N GLN A 22 -2.74 -6.10 -8.73
CA GLN A 22 -3.41 -7.38 -8.53
C GLN A 22 -2.94 -7.95 -7.20
N VAL A 23 -3.88 -8.30 -6.32
CA VAL A 23 -3.56 -8.87 -5.01
C VAL A 23 -4.22 -10.23 -4.90
N ARG A 24 -3.43 -11.25 -4.56
CA ARG A 24 -3.93 -12.56 -4.19
C ARG A 24 -4.05 -12.62 -2.68
N LEU A 25 -5.22 -13.00 -2.20
CA LEU A 25 -5.49 -13.14 -0.78
C LEU A 25 -5.29 -14.58 -0.31
N ARG A 26 -4.87 -14.75 0.94
CA ARG A 26 -4.88 -16.01 1.68
C ARG A 26 -5.51 -15.75 3.04
N SER A 27 -6.60 -16.45 3.35
CA SER A 27 -7.34 -16.26 4.61
C SER A 27 -7.72 -14.79 4.88
N GLY A 28 -8.07 -14.04 3.83
CA GLY A 28 -8.46 -12.63 3.92
C GLY A 28 -7.31 -11.63 4.02
N GLN A 29 -6.04 -12.06 3.96
CA GLN A 29 -4.87 -11.17 3.98
C GLN A 29 -4.09 -11.19 2.66
N PRO A 30 -3.42 -10.08 2.28
CA PRO A 30 -2.50 -10.06 1.13
C PRO A 30 -1.42 -11.15 1.23
N ALA A 31 -1.33 -11.99 0.21
CA ALA A 31 -0.38 -13.10 0.14
C ALA A 31 0.59 -13.00 -1.04
N ALA A 32 0.18 -12.33 -2.13
CA ALA A 32 1.06 -11.98 -3.24
C ALA A 32 0.50 -10.75 -3.96
N LEU A 33 1.36 -9.99 -4.62
CA LEU A 33 0.95 -8.84 -5.41
C LEU A 33 1.69 -8.76 -6.74
N ARG A 34 1.06 -8.10 -7.71
CA ARG A 34 1.64 -7.83 -9.03
C ARG A 34 1.25 -6.44 -9.51
N SER A 35 2.24 -5.61 -9.81
CA SER A 35 2.08 -4.26 -10.34
C SER A 35 3.27 -3.86 -11.20
N ALA A 36 3.22 -2.66 -11.79
CA ALA A 36 4.37 -2.09 -12.49
C ALA A 36 5.53 -1.69 -11.55
N LEU A 37 5.32 -1.58 -10.23
CA LEU A 37 6.33 -1.12 -9.26
C LEU A 37 6.84 -2.21 -8.32
N ALA A 38 5.97 -3.12 -7.88
CA ALA A 38 6.30 -4.18 -6.94
C ALA A 38 5.61 -5.50 -7.32
N ASN A 39 6.29 -6.62 -7.06
CA ASN A 39 5.82 -7.95 -7.42
C ASN A 39 6.26 -9.02 -6.39
N GLY A 40 5.58 -10.15 -6.39
CA GLY A 40 6.01 -11.34 -5.66
C GLY A 40 5.15 -11.65 -4.44
N ASP A 41 5.64 -12.58 -3.62
CA ASP A 41 4.93 -13.03 -2.42
C ASP A 41 5.07 -12.02 -1.30
N VAL A 42 4.00 -11.85 -0.52
CA VAL A 42 4.01 -11.02 0.69
C VAL A 42 4.69 -11.82 1.79
N VAL A 43 5.83 -11.32 2.28
CA VAL A 43 6.61 -11.95 3.36
C VAL A 43 6.27 -11.38 4.73
N HIS A 44 5.87 -10.10 4.78
CA HIS A 44 5.32 -9.46 5.96
C HIS A 44 4.12 -8.61 5.57
N CYS A 45 3.09 -8.61 6.42
CA CYS A 45 1.87 -7.82 6.22
C CYS A 45 1.47 -7.17 7.54
N ALA A 46 1.29 -5.86 7.54
CA ALA A 46 0.70 -5.10 8.63
C ALA A 46 -0.62 -4.47 8.18
N GLY A 47 -1.59 -4.39 9.10
CA GLY A 47 -2.96 -3.94 8.83
C GLY A 47 -3.99 -5.08 8.90
N PRO A 48 -5.21 -4.88 8.39
CA PRO A 48 -5.69 -3.66 7.73
C PRO A 48 -5.89 -2.50 8.70
N TRP A 49 -5.46 -1.31 8.30
CA TRP A 49 -5.93 -0.06 8.91
C TRP A 49 -7.13 0.48 8.12
N ARG A 50 -8.26 0.63 8.81
CA ARG A 50 -9.51 1.06 8.22
C ARG A 50 -9.65 2.57 8.25
N THR A 51 -9.92 3.15 7.09
CA THR A 51 -10.24 4.57 6.96
C THR A 51 -11.54 4.73 6.18
N THR A 52 -12.48 5.45 6.75
CA THR A 52 -13.77 5.77 6.09
C THR A 52 -14.04 7.26 6.20
N GLY A 53 -14.69 7.84 5.20
CA GLY A 53 -15.01 9.26 5.21
C GLY A 53 -15.93 9.65 4.05
N GLY A 54 -16.21 10.94 3.94
CA GLY A 54 -17.13 11.46 2.92
C GLY A 54 -18.56 10.93 3.06
N TRP A 55 -18.94 10.41 4.22
CA TRP A 55 -20.23 9.75 4.45
C TRP A 55 -21.44 10.65 4.21
N TRP A 56 -21.24 11.97 4.20
CA TRP A 56 -22.26 12.98 3.89
C TRP A 56 -22.55 13.13 2.38
N SER A 57 -21.77 12.48 1.50
CA SER A 57 -21.95 12.56 0.05
C SER A 57 -21.81 11.17 -0.58
N GLU A 58 -22.77 10.78 -1.41
CA GLU A 58 -22.67 9.54 -2.17
C GLU A 58 -21.51 9.55 -3.18
N GLU A 59 -21.17 10.73 -3.70
CA GLU A 59 -20.07 10.92 -4.65
C GLU A 59 -18.71 10.87 -3.97
N HIS A 60 -18.59 11.45 -2.77
CA HIS A 60 -17.31 11.59 -2.07
C HIS A 60 -17.06 10.55 -0.98
N ARG A 61 -18.01 9.64 -0.72
CA ARG A 61 -17.80 8.57 0.27
C ARG A 61 -16.64 7.67 -0.13
N PHE A 62 -15.87 7.26 0.87
CA PHE A 62 -14.79 6.28 0.69
C PHE A 62 -14.70 5.35 1.89
N ALA A 63 -14.22 4.14 1.63
CA ALA A 63 -13.89 3.14 2.64
C ALA A 63 -12.67 2.35 2.17
N PHE A 64 -11.54 2.55 2.83
CA PHE A 64 -10.26 1.94 2.50
C PHE A 64 -9.79 1.01 3.61
N ASP A 65 -9.27 -0.16 3.21
CA ASP A 65 -8.42 -1.01 4.06
C ASP A 65 -6.97 -0.87 3.54
N SER A 66 -6.10 -0.25 4.33
CA SER A 66 -4.67 -0.07 3.97
C SER A 66 -3.79 -1.13 4.63
N TYR A 67 -2.77 -1.57 3.91
CA TYR A 67 -1.79 -2.56 4.36
C TYR A 67 -0.38 -2.10 4.00
N ASP A 68 0.57 -2.19 4.92
CA ASP A 68 1.99 -2.05 4.62
C ASP A 68 2.56 -3.47 4.46
N VAL A 69 3.11 -3.76 3.29
CA VAL A 69 3.56 -5.11 2.94
C VAL A 69 5.02 -5.09 2.51
N ALA A 70 5.78 -6.07 2.99
CA ALA A 70 7.09 -6.39 2.44
C ALA A 70 6.93 -7.55 1.44
N THR A 71 7.53 -7.41 0.26
CA THR A 71 7.50 -8.40 -0.80
C THR A 71 8.81 -9.17 -0.91
N SER A 72 8.75 -10.37 -1.49
CA SER A 72 9.91 -11.23 -1.72
C SER A 72 10.96 -10.62 -2.67
N ASP A 73 10.60 -9.58 -3.43
CA ASP A 73 11.52 -8.81 -4.27
C ASP A 73 12.28 -7.71 -3.51
N GLY A 74 12.05 -7.59 -2.18
CA GLY A 74 12.77 -6.68 -1.29
C GLY A 74 12.13 -5.30 -1.14
N LEU A 75 10.97 -5.04 -1.77
CA LEU A 75 10.26 -3.78 -1.61
C LEU A 75 9.35 -3.77 -0.39
N VAL A 76 9.15 -2.59 0.17
CA VAL A 76 8.08 -2.32 1.13
C VAL A 76 7.13 -1.31 0.49
N VAL A 77 5.84 -1.63 0.43
CA VAL A 77 4.83 -0.81 -0.24
C VAL A 77 3.57 -0.72 0.59
N ARG A 78 2.79 0.35 0.38
CA ARG A 78 1.44 0.46 0.92
C ARG A 78 0.42 0.06 -0.13
N LEU A 79 -0.31 -1.01 0.16
CA LEU A 79 -1.52 -1.40 -0.55
C LEU A 79 -2.73 -0.70 0.07
N ARG A 80 -3.72 -0.42 -0.76
CA ARG A 80 -5.02 0.12 -0.38
C ARG A 80 -6.10 -0.65 -1.12
N HIS A 81 -7.00 -1.29 -0.38
CA HIS A 81 -8.23 -1.87 -0.91
C HIS A 81 -9.35 -0.86 -0.75
N ASP A 82 -9.85 -0.34 -1.86
CA ASP A 82 -11.10 0.41 -1.89
C ASP A 82 -12.26 -0.57 -1.77
N ARG A 83 -12.87 -0.62 -0.58
CA ARG A 83 -13.97 -1.53 -0.27
C ARG A 83 -15.27 -1.15 -0.96
N LEU A 84 -15.43 0.08 -1.44
CA LEU A 84 -16.63 0.51 -2.14
C LEU A 84 -16.56 0.16 -3.62
N ARG A 85 -15.37 0.24 -4.21
CA ARG A 85 -15.12 -0.07 -5.63
C ARG A 85 -14.60 -1.50 -5.85
N ASP A 86 -14.24 -2.18 -4.76
CA ASP A 86 -13.57 -3.49 -4.74
C ASP A 86 -12.32 -3.55 -5.62
N ILE A 87 -11.48 -2.52 -5.51
CA ILE A 87 -10.21 -2.42 -6.25
C ILE A 87 -9.02 -2.33 -5.32
N TRP A 88 -7.90 -2.88 -5.76
CA TRP A 88 -6.63 -2.80 -5.06
C TRP A 88 -5.72 -1.80 -5.76
N GLU A 89 -5.09 -0.94 -4.97
CA GLU A 89 -4.17 0.09 -5.41
C GLU A 89 -2.89 0.07 -4.56
N LEU A 90 -1.79 0.53 -5.13
CA LEU A 90 -0.55 0.84 -4.44
C LEU A 90 -0.44 2.36 -4.35
N ASP A 91 -0.43 2.91 -3.13
CA ASP A 91 -0.47 4.36 -2.90
C ASP A 91 0.80 4.92 -2.24
N ALA A 92 1.75 4.06 -1.86
CA ALA A 92 3.11 4.44 -1.49
C ALA A 92 4.15 3.32 -1.70
N VAL A 93 5.40 3.71 -1.92
CA VAL A 93 6.60 2.88 -1.81
C VAL A 93 7.45 3.43 -0.67
N TYR A 94 8.12 2.56 0.08
CA TYR A 94 9.07 2.95 1.11
C TYR A 94 10.50 2.80 0.56
N ASP A 95 11.19 3.92 0.37
CA ASP A 95 12.56 4.02 -0.16
C ASP A 95 13.37 5.17 0.45
#